data_AF-A0A1H1S401-F1
#
_entry.id   AF-A0A1H1S401-F1
#
_cell.length_a   1.000
_cell.length_b   1.000
_cell.length_c   1.000
_cell.angle_alpha   90.00
_cell.angle_beta   90.00
_cell.angle_gamma   90.00
#
_symmetry.space_group_name_H-M   'P 1'
#
loop_
_entity.id
_entity.type
_entity.pdbx_description
1 polymer ?
#
loop_
_entity_poly.entity_id
_entity_poly.type
_entity_poly.pdbx_seq_one_letter_code
_entity_poly.pdbx_strand_id
1 'polypeptide(L)'
;MRAPATRLARLRHRPPSAAGEDAVVPPEILALTEVRGWTFHGSAGDSEGWRLRDGAGARMLARAVPDAAASRLAVLVRLRDVHVEPVLEIVESPSVALVPDSEDITLAELTLLRGQLDPGELARLGASVGAGLAAIHAAHLTYGPLTASDILVSPDGRARLAVRLDAADERNPADDVADAARVVARSGAAGSGLAGVLADAQDPVPWSRPDAVAFAGRCQDTADQCPLRVPDGAEIAGALSARALGADPARGPLPRRRELRAVRREPRARRRWLLVLPVLAAIAVGAVLLVGTETFARAGAGDTETADPVPDTASSGAEDAPGTRPVDHAASIEQIAGELTVARLEALGGDGDIADVTVAGSPAAAEDSAFVERLTAQDVEFVGLTGVVQDAVLENPEVHDPAGEAFDADADARVRVTYVVEAHEQRTGSGTTAVEPQEQTDVLVLQRVGTTWLVRDVE
;
A
#
# COMPACT_ATOMS: atom_id res chain seq x y z
N MET A 1 -73.14 -27.34 -35.35
CA MET A 1 -72.94 -26.09 -34.58
C MET A 1 -71.56 -26.12 -33.94
N ARG A 2 -70.72 -25.15 -34.33
CA ARG A 2 -69.47 -24.64 -33.70
C ARG A 2 -68.47 -25.61 -33.06
N ALA A 3 -67.36 -25.82 -33.78
CA ALA A 3 -66.07 -26.23 -33.21
C ALA A 3 -65.29 -24.97 -32.71
N PRO A 4 -64.51 -25.05 -31.62
CA PRO A 4 -63.68 -23.94 -31.16
C PRO A 4 -62.37 -23.87 -31.94
N ALA A 5 -62.02 -22.67 -32.41
CA ALA A 5 -60.79 -22.37 -33.11
C ALA A 5 -59.63 -22.20 -32.10
N THR A 6 -58.66 -23.10 -32.14
CA THR A 6 -57.40 -23.01 -31.39
C THR A 6 -56.47 -22.04 -32.12
N ARG A 7 -56.37 -20.81 -31.61
CA ARG A 7 -55.47 -19.77 -32.12
C ARG A 7 -54.11 -19.93 -31.43
N LEU A 8 -53.24 -20.77 -31.98
CA LEU A 8 -51.82 -20.81 -31.61
C LEU A 8 -51.14 -19.53 -32.11
N ALA A 9 -51.04 -18.54 -31.23
CA ALA A 9 -50.17 -17.39 -31.44
C ALA A 9 -48.72 -17.88 -31.39
N ARG A 10 -48.10 -18.01 -32.57
CA ARG A 10 -46.64 -18.12 -32.69
C ARG A 10 -46.04 -16.84 -32.11
N LEU A 11 -45.58 -16.90 -30.86
CA LEU A 11 -44.59 -15.98 -30.31
C LEU A 11 -43.35 -16.12 -31.19
N ARG A 12 -43.25 -15.25 -32.20
CA ARG A 12 -42.00 -15.03 -32.90
C ARG A 12 -41.03 -14.48 -31.85
N HIS A 13 -40.02 -15.26 -31.51
CA HIS A 13 -38.81 -14.75 -30.86
C HIS A 13 -38.38 -13.52 -31.63
N ARG A 14 -38.63 -12.34 -31.05
CA ARG A 14 -38.01 -11.11 -31.48
C ARG A 14 -36.55 -11.25 -31.05
N PRO A 15 -35.57 -11.29 -31.98
CA PRO A 15 -34.17 -11.27 -31.58
C PRO A 15 -33.95 -10.05 -30.67
N PRO A 16 -33.07 -10.14 -29.66
CA PRO A 16 -32.77 -9.03 -28.78
C PRO A 16 -32.50 -7.78 -29.62
N SER A 17 -33.24 -6.73 -29.31
CA SER A 17 -33.19 -5.44 -29.98
C SER A 17 -31.75 -4.92 -29.99
N ALA A 18 -31.26 -4.53 -31.16
CA ALA A 18 -29.94 -3.94 -31.42
C ALA A 18 -29.81 -2.53 -30.80
N ALA A 19 -30.02 -2.41 -29.48
CA ALA A 19 -29.79 -1.19 -28.73
C ALA A 19 -28.34 -1.19 -28.22
N GLY A 20 -27.43 -0.89 -29.14
CA GLY A 20 -25.99 -0.84 -28.98
C GLY A 20 -25.35 -0.71 -30.35
N GLU A 21 -25.92 0.15 -31.20
CA GLU A 21 -25.45 0.39 -32.57
C GLU A 21 -24.03 0.97 -32.53
N ASP A 22 -23.11 0.19 -33.10
CA ASP A 22 -21.80 0.56 -33.62
C ASP A 22 -20.86 1.32 -32.69
N ALA A 23 -20.60 0.78 -31.49
CA ALA A 23 -19.28 0.99 -30.91
C ALA A 23 -18.27 0.38 -31.88
N VAL A 24 -17.62 1.25 -32.68
CA VAL A 24 -16.64 0.86 -33.69
C VAL A 24 -15.59 -0.01 -33.00
N VAL A 25 -15.60 -1.30 -33.33
CA VAL A 25 -14.59 -2.24 -32.83
C VAL A 25 -13.26 -1.77 -33.41
N PRO A 26 -12.25 -1.45 -32.57
CA PRO A 26 -10.95 -1.06 -33.07
C PRO A 26 -10.42 -2.14 -34.02
N PRO A 27 -9.88 -1.77 -35.19
CA PRO A 27 -9.39 -2.75 -36.17
C PRO A 27 -8.35 -3.70 -35.57
N GLU A 28 -7.67 -3.28 -34.51
CA GLU A 28 -6.68 -4.05 -33.78
C GLU A 28 -7.31 -5.17 -32.92
N ILE A 29 -8.52 -4.95 -32.37
CA ILE A 29 -9.29 -6.02 -31.71
C ILE A 29 -9.77 -7.04 -32.74
N LEU A 30 -10.18 -6.60 -33.94
CA LEU A 30 -10.56 -7.50 -35.03
C LEU A 30 -9.37 -8.35 -35.48
N ALA A 31 -8.20 -7.74 -35.67
CA ALA A 31 -6.97 -8.44 -36.01
C ALA A 31 -6.59 -9.48 -34.94
N LEU A 32 -6.72 -9.14 -33.65
CA LEU A 32 -6.50 -10.07 -32.55
C LEU A 32 -7.46 -11.28 -32.63
N THR A 33 -8.75 -11.03 -32.91
CA THR A 33 -9.71 -12.13 -33.05
C THR A 33 -9.42 -13.05 -34.22
N GLU A 34 -8.94 -12.51 -35.35
CA GLU A 34 -8.57 -13.31 -36.53
C GLU A 34 -7.34 -14.18 -36.24
N VAL A 35 -6.29 -13.60 -35.65
CA VAL A 35 -5.03 -14.31 -35.35
C VAL A 35 -5.25 -15.43 -34.33
N ARG A 36 -6.09 -15.20 -33.31
CA ARG A 36 -6.31 -16.15 -32.21
C ARG A 36 -7.51 -17.09 -32.43
N GLY A 37 -8.26 -16.91 -33.52
CA GLY A 37 -9.49 -17.66 -33.79
C GLY A 37 -10.59 -17.39 -32.75
N TRP A 38 -10.65 -16.17 -32.22
CA TRP A 38 -11.66 -15.74 -31.25
C TRP A 38 -12.88 -15.12 -31.94
N THR A 39 -14.00 -15.07 -31.24
CA THR A 39 -15.24 -14.45 -31.74
C THR A 39 -15.63 -13.25 -30.89
N PHE A 40 -15.85 -12.11 -31.54
CA PHE A 40 -16.41 -10.91 -30.91
C PHE A 40 -17.90 -11.08 -30.62
N HIS A 41 -18.34 -10.69 -29.41
CA HIS A 41 -19.72 -10.85 -28.93
C HIS A 41 -20.43 -9.52 -28.62
N GLY A 42 -19.76 -8.38 -28.75
CA GLY A 42 -20.33 -7.06 -28.52
C GLY A 42 -19.48 -6.16 -27.62
N SER A 43 -19.84 -4.89 -27.52
CA SER A 43 -19.27 -3.98 -26.52
C SER A 43 -19.70 -4.41 -25.11
N ALA A 44 -18.84 -4.16 -24.13
CA ALA A 44 -19.10 -4.46 -22.73
C ALA A 44 -20.07 -3.47 -22.06
N GLY A 45 -20.45 -2.39 -22.75
CA GLY A 45 -21.36 -1.35 -22.25
C GLY A 45 -20.59 -0.27 -21.49
N ASP A 46 -21.02 0.05 -20.27
CA ASP A 46 -20.38 1.03 -19.38
C ASP A 46 -18.99 0.57 -18.88
N SER A 47 -18.72 -0.74 -18.93
CA SER A 47 -17.37 -1.26 -18.73
C SER A 47 -16.61 -1.04 -20.03
N GLU A 48 -15.65 -0.12 -20.03
CA GLU A 48 -14.83 0.20 -21.19
C GLU A 48 -14.15 -1.07 -21.74
N GLY A 49 -14.68 -1.66 -22.82
CA GLY A 49 -14.11 -2.87 -23.41
C GLY A 49 -14.99 -3.64 -24.39
N TRP A 50 -14.44 -4.74 -24.89
CA TRP A 50 -15.02 -5.61 -25.92
C TRP A 50 -15.12 -7.05 -25.43
N ARG A 51 -16.30 -7.66 -25.52
CA ARG A 51 -16.52 -9.05 -25.16
C ARG A 51 -16.03 -9.98 -26.25
N LEU A 52 -15.15 -10.89 -25.88
CA LEU A 52 -14.54 -11.90 -26.74
C LEU A 52 -14.86 -13.30 -26.21
N ARG A 53 -14.79 -14.29 -27.10
CA ARG A 53 -14.87 -15.70 -26.74
C ARG A 53 -13.79 -16.48 -27.47
N ASP A 54 -13.09 -17.35 -26.75
CA ASP A 54 -12.06 -18.19 -27.35
C ASP A 54 -12.65 -19.43 -28.07
N GLY A 55 -11.79 -20.22 -28.72
CA GLY A 55 -12.21 -21.45 -29.40
C GLY A 55 -12.76 -22.54 -28.45
N ALA A 56 -12.48 -22.45 -27.15
CA ALA A 56 -12.99 -23.36 -26.12
C ALA A 56 -14.32 -22.88 -25.51
N GLY A 57 -14.76 -21.66 -25.84
CA GLY A 57 -15.97 -21.04 -25.32
C GLY A 57 -15.78 -20.19 -24.06
N ALA A 58 -14.54 -20.00 -23.58
CA ALA A 58 -14.24 -19.13 -22.46
C ALA A 58 -14.51 -17.66 -22.84
N ARG A 59 -15.13 -16.91 -21.94
CA ARG A 59 -15.54 -15.52 -22.16
C ARG A 59 -14.51 -14.58 -21.57
N MET A 60 -14.11 -13.56 -22.32
CA MET A 60 -13.09 -12.59 -21.95
C MET A 60 -13.56 -11.17 -22.28
N LEU A 61 -13.02 -10.21 -21.55
CA LEU A 61 -13.13 -8.79 -21.82
C LEU A 61 -11.76 -8.27 -22.26
N ALA A 62 -11.71 -7.71 -23.46
CA ALA A 62 -10.58 -6.93 -23.92
C ALA A 62 -10.78 -5.47 -23.53
N ARG A 63 -9.82 -4.89 -22.81
CA ARG A 63 -9.81 -3.47 -22.43
C ARG A 63 -8.58 -2.80 -23.05
N ALA A 64 -8.77 -1.64 -23.66
CA ALA A 64 -7.66 -0.86 -24.21
C ALA A 64 -6.75 -0.39 -23.07
N VAL A 65 -5.44 -0.33 -23.33
CA VAL A 65 -4.47 0.08 -22.33
C VAL A 65 -3.57 1.19 -22.88
N PRO A 66 -3.39 2.30 -22.14
CA PRO A 66 -2.41 3.32 -22.51
C PRO A 66 -0.98 2.77 -22.48
N ASP A 67 -0.14 3.18 -23.41
CA ASP A 67 1.27 2.75 -23.46
C ASP A 67 2.05 3.09 -22.17
N ALA A 68 1.68 4.19 -21.51
CA ALA A 68 2.23 4.59 -20.21
C ALA A 68 1.98 3.58 -19.08
N ALA A 69 1.04 2.64 -19.24
CA ALA A 69 0.74 1.61 -18.26
C ALA A 69 1.55 0.31 -18.46
N ALA A 70 2.42 0.21 -19.47
CA ALA A 70 3.12 -1.04 -19.83
C ALA A 70 3.87 -1.69 -18.64
N SER A 71 4.63 -0.91 -17.87
CA SER A 71 5.36 -1.41 -16.70
C SER A 71 4.43 -1.96 -15.61
N ARG A 72 3.33 -1.25 -15.34
CA ARG A 72 2.29 -1.68 -14.38
C ARG A 72 1.65 -2.98 -14.82
N LEU A 73 1.28 -3.08 -16.10
CA LEU A 73 0.63 -4.27 -16.64
C LEU A 73 1.51 -5.51 -16.55
N ALA A 74 2.81 -5.39 -16.83
CA ALA A 74 3.74 -6.51 -16.75
C ALA A 74 3.75 -7.14 -15.35
N VAL A 75 3.60 -6.34 -14.31
CA VAL A 75 3.44 -6.80 -12.92
C VAL A 75 2.04 -7.41 -12.71
N LEU A 76 0.98 -6.74 -13.14
CA LEU A 76 -0.41 -7.20 -12.96
C LEU A 76 -0.71 -8.55 -13.64
N VAL A 77 -0.06 -8.88 -14.76
CA VAL A 77 -0.18 -10.21 -15.40
C VAL A 77 0.36 -11.33 -14.52
N ARG A 78 1.38 -11.04 -13.70
CA ARG A 78 1.96 -12.02 -12.77
C ARG A 78 1.23 -12.07 -11.43
N LEU A 79 0.48 -11.03 -11.09
CA LEU A 79 -0.29 -10.97 -9.86
C LEU A 79 -1.46 -11.97 -9.91
N ARG A 80 -1.44 -12.92 -8.98
CA ARG A 80 -2.45 -13.98 -8.84
C ARG A 80 -2.93 -14.00 -7.40
N ASP A 81 -4.00 -13.25 -7.14
CA ASP A 81 -4.65 -13.20 -5.83
C ASP A 81 -6.17 -13.35 -5.99
N VAL A 82 -6.84 -13.96 -5.02
CA VAL A 82 -8.29 -14.20 -5.06
C VAL A 82 -9.10 -12.90 -4.89
N HIS A 83 -8.49 -11.87 -4.29
CA HIS A 83 -9.08 -10.57 -4.02
C HIS A 83 -8.75 -9.51 -5.07
N VAL A 84 -8.12 -9.88 -6.20
CA VAL A 84 -7.81 -8.99 -7.32
C VAL A 84 -8.30 -9.60 -8.63
N GLU A 85 -8.92 -8.81 -9.51
CA GLU A 85 -9.32 -9.23 -10.86
C GLU A 85 -8.07 -9.66 -11.65
N PRO A 86 -8.02 -10.91 -12.15
CA PRO A 86 -6.82 -11.40 -12.80
C PRO A 86 -6.70 -10.80 -14.21
N VAL A 87 -5.50 -10.30 -14.53
CA VAL A 87 -5.11 -10.04 -15.92
C VAL A 87 -4.59 -11.34 -16.53
N LEU A 88 -5.31 -11.84 -17.53
CA LEU A 88 -4.99 -13.11 -18.19
C LEU A 88 -3.78 -12.96 -19.11
N GLU A 89 -3.79 -11.91 -19.93
CA GLU A 89 -2.79 -11.67 -20.96
C GLU A 89 -2.77 -10.18 -21.32
N ILE A 90 -1.61 -9.69 -21.75
CA ILE A 90 -1.48 -8.39 -22.45
C ILE A 90 -1.09 -8.71 -23.89
N VAL A 91 -1.79 -8.09 -24.81
CA VAL A 91 -1.40 -8.01 -26.22
C VAL A 91 -0.73 -6.66 -26.39
N GLU A 92 0.46 -6.60 -27.00
CA GLU A 92 1.25 -5.35 -27.13
C GLU A 92 0.93 -4.56 -28.40
N SER A 93 0.25 -5.16 -29.37
CA SER A 93 -0.05 -4.54 -30.66
C SER A 93 -1.41 -5.04 -31.15
N PRO A 94 -2.52 -4.44 -30.68
CA PRO A 94 -2.63 -3.22 -29.85
C PRO A 94 -2.37 -3.49 -28.36
N SER A 95 -1.98 -2.48 -27.59
CA SER A 95 -1.91 -2.52 -26.11
C SER A 95 -3.29 -2.79 -25.51
N VAL A 96 -3.60 -4.07 -25.26
CA VAL A 96 -4.90 -4.54 -24.77
C VAL A 96 -4.69 -5.55 -23.65
N ALA A 97 -5.38 -5.35 -22.54
CA ALA A 97 -5.44 -6.32 -21.46
C ALA A 97 -6.67 -7.22 -21.61
N LEU A 98 -6.46 -8.52 -21.45
CA LEU A 98 -7.53 -9.52 -21.40
C LEU A 98 -7.82 -9.87 -19.95
N VAL A 99 -9.08 -9.72 -19.55
CA VAL A 99 -9.59 -10.12 -18.23
C VAL A 99 -10.79 -11.05 -18.40
N PRO A 100 -11.18 -11.86 -17.38
CA PRO A 100 -12.37 -12.69 -17.48
C PRO A 100 -13.66 -11.86 -17.68
N ASP A 101 -14.56 -12.30 -18.58
CA ASP A 101 -15.95 -11.77 -18.66
C ASP A 101 -16.77 -12.43 -17.54
N SER A 102 -16.65 -11.90 -16.32
CA SER A 102 -17.39 -12.38 -15.15
C SER A 102 -18.81 -11.80 -15.07
N GLU A 103 -19.71 -12.55 -14.42
CA GLU A 103 -21.07 -12.07 -14.05
C GLU A 103 -21.07 -11.23 -12.77
N ASP A 104 -19.92 -10.68 -12.40
CA ASP A 104 -19.78 -9.81 -11.24
C ASP A 104 -20.51 -8.49 -11.48
N ILE A 105 -20.97 -7.89 -10.39
CA ILE A 105 -21.47 -6.51 -10.37
C ILE A 105 -20.54 -5.65 -9.53
N THR A 106 -20.52 -4.34 -9.80
CA THR A 106 -19.76 -3.41 -8.95
C THR A 106 -20.45 -3.21 -7.61
N LEU A 107 -19.70 -2.84 -6.57
CA LEU A 107 -20.27 -2.46 -5.27
C LEU A 107 -21.20 -1.24 -5.41
N ALA A 108 -20.91 -0.31 -6.33
CA ALA A 108 -21.79 0.82 -6.65
C ALA A 108 -23.17 0.34 -7.17
N GLU A 109 -23.21 -0.65 -8.05
CA GLU A 109 -24.46 -1.26 -8.52
C GLU A 109 -25.16 -2.04 -7.42
N LEU A 110 -24.42 -2.82 -6.63
CA LEU A 110 -24.99 -3.58 -5.51
C LEU A 110 -25.67 -2.66 -4.50
N THR A 111 -25.01 -1.57 -4.10
CA THR A 111 -25.55 -0.60 -3.13
C THR A 111 -26.72 0.21 -3.70
N LEU A 112 -26.74 0.44 -5.02
CA LEU A 112 -27.91 1.01 -5.69
C LEU A 112 -29.13 0.07 -5.63
N LEU A 113 -28.92 -1.24 -5.83
CA LEU A 113 -29.99 -2.24 -5.87
C LEU A 113 -30.53 -2.58 -4.48
N ARG A 114 -29.64 -2.77 -3.50
CA ARG A 114 -30.00 -3.24 -2.15
C ARG A 114 -30.10 -2.11 -1.12
N GLY A 115 -29.51 -0.95 -1.39
CA GLY A 115 -29.26 0.07 -0.38
C GLY A 115 -28.01 -0.24 0.44
N GLN A 116 -28.07 0.04 1.75
CA GLN A 116 -26.93 -0.12 2.65
C GLN A 116 -26.64 -1.60 2.96
N LEU A 117 -25.36 -1.91 3.15
CA LEU A 117 -24.88 -3.21 3.58
C LEU A 117 -25.03 -3.38 5.09
N ASP A 118 -25.27 -4.63 5.52
CA ASP A 118 -25.29 -5.00 6.94
C ASP A 118 -23.87 -4.90 7.55
N PRO A 119 -23.72 -4.67 8.86
CA PRO A 119 -22.41 -4.53 9.51
C PRO A 119 -21.43 -5.69 9.25
N GLY A 120 -21.95 -6.92 9.17
CA GLY A 120 -21.16 -8.11 8.87
C GLY A 120 -20.68 -8.19 7.42
N GLU A 121 -21.48 -7.68 6.48
CA GLU A 121 -21.12 -7.55 5.07
C GLU A 121 -20.03 -6.48 4.91
N LEU A 122 -20.11 -5.38 5.67
CA LEU A 122 -19.09 -4.33 5.69
C LEU A 122 -17.75 -4.82 6.23
N ALA A 123 -17.75 -5.62 7.30
CA ALA A 123 -16.51 -6.20 7.85
C ALA A 123 -15.86 -7.15 6.83
N ARG A 124 -16.67 -8.00 6.17
CA ARG A 124 -16.21 -8.89 5.12
C ARG A 124 -15.66 -8.14 3.90
N LEU A 125 -16.36 -7.08 3.48
CA LEU A 125 -15.96 -6.19 2.39
C LEU A 125 -14.60 -5.54 2.71
N GLY A 126 -14.46 -4.94 3.89
CA GLY A 126 -13.20 -4.32 4.33
C GLY A 126 -12.03 -5.30 4.35
N ALA A 127 -12.25 -6.52 4.87
CA ALA A 127 -11.22 -7.56 4.88
C ALA A 127 -10.79 -7.98 3.46
N SER A 128 -11.75 -8.18 2.55
CA SER A 128 -11.45 -8.59 1.17
C SER A 128 -10.77 -7.49 0.36
N VAL A 129 -11.21 -6.23 0.52
CA VAL A 129 -10.58 -5.07 -0.13
C VAL A 129 -9.16 -4.85 0.42
N GLY A 130 -8.98 -4.91 1.74
CA GLY A 130 -7.67 -4.80 2.37
C GLY A 130 -6.70 -5.89 1.91
N ALA A 131 -7.16 -7.14 1.81
CA ALA A 131 -6.35 -8.24 1.29
C ALA A 131 -5.95 -8.03 -0.18
N GLY A 132 -6.88 -7.54 -1.01
CA GLY A 132 -6.59 -7.17 -2.40
C GLY A 132 -5.55 -6.05 -2.50
N LEU A 133 -5.66 -5.00 -1.68
CA LEU A 133 -4.68 -3.92 -1.61
C LEU A 133 -3.31 -4.43 -1.14
N ALA A 134 -3.27 -5.30 -0.13
CA ALA A 134 -2.04 -5.90 0.35
C ALA A 134 -1.31 -6.69 -0.74
N ALA A 135 -2.05 -7.44 -1.56
CA ALA A 135 -1.47 -8.15 -2.70
C ALA A 135 -0.89 -7.20 -3.77
N ILE A 136 -1.55 -6.06 -4.01
CA ILE A 136 -1.08 -5.03 -4.94
C ILE A 136 0.16 -4.32 -4.38
N HIS A 137 0.16 -3.95 -3.11
CA HIS A 137 1.29 -3.30 -2.43
C HIS A 137 2.51 -4.22 -2.33
N ALA A 138 2.31 -5.52 -2.07
CA ALA A 138 3.38 -6.52 -2.08
C ALA A 138 4.01 -6.71 -3.47
N ALA A 139 3.32 -6.31 -4.54
CA ALA A 139 3.86 -6.26 -5.90
C ALA A 139 4.50 -4.90 -6.24
N HIS A 140 4.73 -4.04 -5.23
CA HIS A 140 5.26 -2.68 -5.35
C HIS A 140 4.42 -1.78 -6.27
N LEU A 141 3.10 -1.99 -6.28
CA LEU A 141 2.15 -1.14 -6.97
C LEU A 141 1.25 -0.43 -5.97
N THR A 142 0.78 0.76 -6.34
CA THR A 142 -0.33 1.45 -5.67
C THR A 142 -1.60 1.24 -6.49
N TYR A 143 -2.76 1.21 -5.82
CA TYR A 143 -4.04 1.09 -6.52
C TYR A 143 -4.42 2.39 -7.21
N GLY A 144 -4.27 3.52 -6.51
CA GLY A 144 -4.76 4.82 -6.91
C GLY A 144 -6.14 5.11 -6.31
N PRO A 145 -6.88 6.13 -6.79
CA PRO A 145 -8.18 6.49 -6.24
C PRO A 145 -9.16 5.32 -6.28
N LEU A 146 -9.49 4.78 -5.10
CA LEU A 146 -10.40 3.65 -4.98
C LEU A 146 -11.84 4.14 -4.72
N THR A 147 -12.76 3.64 -5.54
CA THR A 147 -14.20 3.96 -5.48
C THR A 147 -15.04 2.69 -5.34
N ALA A 148 -16.36 2.84 -5.18
CA ALA A 148 -17.27 1.69 -5.14
C ALA A 148 -17.43 1.01 -6.53
N SER A 149 -17.08 1.68 -7.63
CA SER A 149 -17.11 1.08 -8.97
C SER A 149 -15.92 0.15 -9.22
N ASP A 150 -14.88 0.29 -8.40
CA ASP A 150 -13.62 -0.44 -8.49
C ASP A 150 -13.64 -1.77 -7.71
N ILE A 151 -14.76 -2.11 -7.07
CA ILE A 151 -14.91 -3.33 -6.30
C ILE A 151 -15.95 -4.20 -7.00
N LEU A 152 -15.52 -5.35 -7.50
CA LEU A 152 -16.36 -6.36 -8.10
C LEU A 152 -16.88 -7.30 -7.02
N VAL A 153 -18.17 -7.64 -7.10
CA VAL A 153 -18.85 -8.58 -6.22
C VAL A 153 -19.40 -9.72 -7.06
N SER A 154 -18.89 -10.92 -6.84
CA SER A 154 -19.32 -12.13 -7.53
C SER A 154 -20.70 -12.59 -7.03
N PRO A 155 -21.43 -13.41 -7.80
CA PRO A 155 -22.74 -13.93 -7.40
C PRO A 155 -22.76 -14.71 -6.07
N ASP A 156 -21.62 -15.27 -5.65
CA ASP A 156 -21.45 -15.95 -4.37
C ASP A 156 -21.06 -15.01 -3.22
N GLY A 157 -21.07 -13.70 -3.45
CA GLY A 157 -20.87 -12.68 -2.43
C GLY A 157 -19.41 -12.42 -2.07
N ARG A 158 -18.45 -12.76 -2.94
CA ARG A 158 -17.03 -12.46 -2.74
C ARG A 158 -16.71 -11.12 -3.39
N ALA A 159 -16.00 -10.27 -2.64
CA ALA A 159 -15.50 -9.00 -3.15
C ALA A 159 -14.05 -9.15 -3.62
N ARG A 160 -13.72 -8.47 -4.73
CA ARG A 160 -12.37 -8.32 -5.26
C ARG A 160 -12.19 -6.96 -5.91
N LEU A 161 -10.96 -6.49 -6.00
CA LEU A 161 -10.62 -5.25 -6.68
C LEU A 161 -10.62 -5.47 -8.20
N ALA A 162 -11.33 -4.61 -8.93
CA ALA A 162 -11.18 -4.50 -10.38
C ALA A 162 -9.76 -4.05 -10.72
N VAL A 163 -9.19 -4.57 -11.80
CA VAL A 163 -7.85 -4.16 -12.20
C VAL A 163 -7.89 -2.79 -12.87
N ARG A 164 -7.04 -1.87 -12.41
CA ARG A 164 -6.83 -0.57 -13.05
C ARG A 164 -5.73 -0.66 -14.09
N LEU A 165 -6.11 -0.36 -15.33
CA LEU A 165 -5.25 -0.42 -16.51
C LEU A 165 -4.66 0.95 -16.89
N ASP A 166 -4.91 1.97 -16.09
CA ASP A 166 -4.32 3.30 -16.24
C ASP A 166 -2.83 3.30 -15.88
N ALA A 167 -2.14 4.40 -16.20
CA ALA A 167 -0.77 4.61 -15.77
C ALA A 167 -0.65 4.54 -14.23
N ALA A 168 0.56 4.22 -13.74
CA ALA A 168 0.83 4.23 -12.31
C ALA A 168 0.58 5.61 -11.72
N ASP A 169 -0.04 5.65 -10.55
CA ASP A 169 -0.25 6.87 -9.77
C ASP A 169 0.84 6.95 -8.70
N GLU A 170 1.46 8.12 -8.53
CA GLU A 170 2.55 8.35 -7.57
C GLU A 170 2.04 8.48 -6.10
N ARG A 171 0.82 8.02 -5.83
CA ARG A 171 0.22 8.05 -4.49
C ARG A 171 0.88 7.06 -3.54
N ASN A 172 0.81 7.38 -2.26
CA ASN A 172 1.31 6.51 -1.19
C ASN A 172 0.33 5.33 -0.96
N PRO A 173 0.80 4.09 -0.75
CA PRO A 173 -0.02 2.95 -0.30
C PRO A 173 -1.02 3.25 0.83
N ALA A 174 -0.66 4.12 1.77
CA ALA A 174 -1.52 4.55 2.88
C ALA A 174 -2.77 5.34 2.41
N ASP A 175 -2.75 5.95 1.23
CA ASP A 175 -3.91 6.60 0.64
C ASP A 175 -4.93 5.59 0.10
N ASP A 176 -4.47 4.45 -0.43
CA ASP A 176 -5.35 3.37 -0.89
C ASP A 176 -6.15 2.80 0.29
N VAL A 177 -5.49 2.61 1.44
CA VAL A 177 -6.14 2.14 2.68
C VAL A 177 -7.19 3.16 3.17
N ALA A 178 -6.88 4.46 3.11
CA ALA A 178 -7.82 5.51 3.45
C ALA A 178 -9.01 5.59 2.47
N ASP A 179 -8.77 5.40 1.17
CA ASP A 179 -9.83 5.31 0.16
C ASP A 179 -10.72 4.07 0.41
N ALA A 180 -10.14 2.90 0.70
CA ALA A 180 -10.86 1.68 1.04
C ALA A 180 -11.76 1.86 2.27
N ALA A 181 -11.23 2.42 3.36
CA ALA A 181 -12.01 2.69 4.55
C ALA A 181 -13.17 3.66 4.29
N ARG A 182 -12.96 4.69 3.44
CA ARG A 182 -14.03 5.59 3.01
C ARG A 182 -15.11 4.89 2.19
N VAL A 183 -14.74 3.99 1.27
CA VAL A 183 -15.70 3.22 0.47
C VAL A 183 -16.54 2.30 1.38
N VAL A 184 -15.91 1.59 2.31
CA VAL A 184 -16.62 0.73 3.28
C VAL A 184 -17.56 1.57 4.14
N ALA A 185 -17.09 2.68 4.71
CA ALA A 185 -17.91 3.56 5.57
C ALA A 185 -19.12 4.16 4.85
N ARG A 186 -19.01 4.45 3.54
CA ARG A 186 -20.13 4.98 2.73
C ARG A 186 -21.15 3.90 2.34
N SER A 187 -20.76 2.63 2.41
CA SER A 187 -21.60 1.50 1.98
C SER A 187 -22.62 1.06 3.03
N GLY A 188 -22.52 1.54 4.27
CA GLY A 188 -23.49 1.27 5.33
C GLY A 188 -23.06 1.74 6.71
N ALA A 189 -23.87 1.42 7.73
CA ALA A 189 -23.56 1.75 9.12
C ALA A 189 -22.70 0.65 9.75
N ALA A 190 -21.44 0.97 10.05
CA ALA A 190 -20.53 0.05 10.74
C ALA A 190 -20.93 -0.15 12.21
N GLY A 191 -20.76 -1.38 12.73
CA GLY A 191 -20.77 -1.63 14.17
C GLY A 191 -19.58 -0.98 14.87
N SER A 192 -19.62 -0.84 16.20
CA SER A 192 -18.60 -0.10 16.96
C SER A 192 -17.17 -0.62 16.76
N GLY A 193 -16.98 -1.94 16.65
CA GLY A 193 -15.67 -2.53 16.39
C GLY A 193 -15.11 -2.10 15.04
N LEU A 194 -15.86 -2.32 13.96
CA LEU A 194 -15.45 -1.91 12.60
C LEU A 194 -15.30 -0.39 12.49
N ALA A 195 -16.15 0.40 13.17
CA ALA A 195 -16.06 1.86 13.13
C ALA A 195 -14.71 2.38 13.64
N GLY A 196 -14.11 1.73 14.65
CA GLY A 196 -12.75 2.06 15.11
C GLY A 196 -11.70 1.77 14.05
N VAL A 197 -11.75 0.58 13.43
CA VAL A 197 -10.82 0.19 12.35
C VAL A 197 -10.90 1.16 11.17
N LEU A 198 -12.12 1.54 10.76
CA LEU A 198 -12.34 2.50 9.67
C LEU A 198 -11.86 3.91 10.03
N ALA A 199 -11.90 4.30 11.31
CA ALA A 199 -11.40 5.59 11.76
C ALA A 199 -9.87 5.63 11.74
N ASP A 200 -9.20 4.61 12.26
CA ASP A 200 -7.73 4.48 12.23
C ASP A 200 -7.20 4.51 10.78
N ALA A 201 -7.86 3.80 9.87
CA ALA A 201 -7.53 3.79 8.45
C ALA A 201 -7.73 5.14 7.74
N GLN A 202 -8.53 6.04 8.32
CA GLN A 202 -8.81 7.38 7.80
C GLN A 202 -8.07 8.48 8.58
N ASP A 203 -7.04 8.12 9.36
CA ASP A 203 -6.25 9.12 10.07
C ASP A 203 -5.70 10.18 9.08
N PRO A 204 -5.82 11.49 9.38
CA PRO A 204 -5.31 12.53 8.48
C PRO A 204 -3.80 12.41 8.25
N VAL A 205 -3.06 11.78 9.16
CA VAL A 205 -1.61 11.57 9.09
C VAL A 205 -1.31 10.22 8.41
N PRO A 206 -0.72 10.19 7.20
CA PRO A 206 -0.55 8.96 6.42
C PRO A 206 0.20 7.83 7.16
N TRP A 207 1.30 8.13 7.84
CA TRP A 207 2.10 7.15 8.58
C TRP A 207 1.46 6.66 9.89
N SER A 208 0.36 7.29 10.33
CA SER A 208 -0.42 6.80 11.47
C SER A 208 -1.49 5.77 11.05
N ARG A 209 -1.73 5.61 9.74
CA ARG A 209 -2.68 4.65 9.20
C ARG A 209 -2.09 3.24 9.26
N PRO A 210 -2.90 2.19 9.48
CA PRO A 210 -2.47 0.82 9.26
C PRO A 210 -2.06 0.60 7.79
N ASP A 211 -1.08 -0.28 7.56
CA ASP A 211 -0.87 -0.87 6.24
C ASP A 211 -2.07 -1.74 5.82
N ALA A 212 -2.10 -2.15 4.54
CA ALA A 212 -3.21 -2.92 3.99
C ALA A 212 -3.39 -4.31 4.64
N VAL A 213 -2.30 -4.96 5.08
CA VAL A 213 -2.34 -6.27 5.77
C VAL A 213 -2.99 -6.10 7.14
N ALA A 214 -2.54 -5.11 7.91
CA ALA A 214 -3.07 -4.78 9.22
C ALA A 214 -4.54 -4.34 9.13
N PHE A 215 -4.91 -3.54 8.13
CA PHE A 215 -6.29 -3.15 7.87
C PHE A 215 -7.18 -4.38 7.60
N ALA A 216 -6.74 -5.27 6.70
CA ALA A 216 -7.47 -6.49 6.38
C ALA A 216 -7.67 -7.39 7.62
N GLY A 217 -6.60 -7.61 8.39
CA GLY A 217 -6.63 -8.40 9.62
C GLY A 217 -7.59 -7.83 10.67
N ARG A 218 -7.54 -6.51 10.92
CA ARG A 218 -8.47 -5.85 11.87
C ARG A 218 -9.93 -5.93 11.41
N CYS A 219 -10.20 -5.82 10.12
CA CYS A 219 -11.55 -6.06 9.57
C CYS A 219 -11.97 -7.53 9.72
N GLN A 220 -11.03 -8.47 9.60
CA GLN A 220 -11.25 -9.90 9.79
C GLN A 220 -11.58 -10.28 11.23
N ASP A 221 -10.91 -9.66 12.19
CA ASP A 221 -11.10 -9.92 13.62
C ASP A 221 -12.40 -9.32 14.17
N THR A 222 -13.17 -8.59 13.35
CA THR A 222 -14.50 -8.12 13.74
C THR A 222 -15.50 -9.29 13.75
N ALA A 223 -16.12 -9.54 14.91
CA ALA A 223 -16.77 -10.82 15.28
C ALA A 223 -17.94 -11.32 14.40
N ASP A 224 -18.41 -10.58 13.39
CA ASP A 224 -19.68 -10.85 12.71
C ASP A 224 -19.58 -10.86 11.17
N GLN A 225 -18.53 -11.42 10.58
CA GLN A 225 -18.43 -11.46 9.12
C GLN A 225 -19.51 -12.33 8.47
N CYS A 226 -20.17 -11.80 7.43
CA CYS A 226 -21.06 -12.58 6.58
C CYS A 226 -20.82 -12.28 5.08
N PRO A 227 -21.10 -13.24 4.18
CA PRO A 227 -21.00 -13.00 2.74
C PRO A 227 -21.89 -11.85 2.29
N LEU A 228 -21.46 -11.09 1.28
CA LEU A 228 -22.30 -10.07 0.67
C LEU A 228 -23.48 -10.75 -0.02
N ARG A 229 -24.71 -10.39 0.34
CA ARG A 229 -25.90 -10.91 -0.35
C ARG A 229 -26.02 -10.23 -1.70
N VAL A 230 -25.99 -11.01 -2.77
CA VAL A 230 -26.17 -10.50 -4.13
C VAL A 230 -27.60 -10.81 -4.58
N PRO A 231 -28.35 -9.83 -5.12
CA PRO A 231 -29.66 -10.09 -5.73
C PRO A 231 -29.53 -11.13 -6.84
N ASP A 232 -30.63 -11.80 -7.18
CA ASP A 232 -30.54 -12.80 -8.26
C ASP A 232 -30.25 -12.11 -9.61
N GLY A 233 -29.70 -12.89 -10.56
CA GLY A 233 -29.30 -12.34 -11.86
C GLY A 233 -30.46 -11.73 -12.66
N ALA A 234 -31.70 -12.19 -12.44
CA ALA A 234 -32.88 -11.64 -13.12
C ALA A 234 -33.27 -10.27 -12.53
N GLU A 235 -33.17 -10.11 -11.21
CA GLU A 235 -33.36 -8.84 -10.51
C GLU A 235 -32.30 -7.82 -10.95
N ILE A 236 -31.03 -8.22 -11.01
CA ILE A 236 -29.93 -7.37 -11.50
C ILE A 236 -30.21 -6.95 -12.94
N ALA A 237 -30.45 -7.90 -13.84
CA ALA A 237 -30.70 -7.61 -15.25
C ALA A 237 -31.92 -6.71 -15.45
N GLY A 238 -33.00 -6.94 -14.69
CA GLY A 238 -34.21 -6.12 -14.73
C GLY A 238 -33.97 -4.69 -14.28
N ALA A 239 -33.24 -4.50 -13.18
CA ALA A 239 -32.95 -3.18 -12.64
C ALA A 239 -31.96 -2.38 -13.51
N LEU A 240 -30.92 -3.01 -14.05
CA LEU A 240 -30.00 -2.38 -14.99
C LEU A 240 -30.72 -2.00 -16.30
N SER A 241 -31.60 -2.88 -16.80
CA SER A 241 -32.43 -2.58 -17.98
C SER A 241 -33.38 -1.40 -17.74
N ALA A 242 -34.01 -1.32 -16.56
CA ALA A 242 -34.86 -0.19 -16.20
C ALA A 242 -34.08 1.13 -16.17
N ARG A 243 -32.85 1.10 -15.62
CA ARG A 243 -31.96 2.27 -15.58
C ARG A 243 -31.52 2.72 -16.97
N ALA A 244 -31.13 1.79 -17.85
CA ALA A 244 -30.75 2.09 -19.23
C ALA A 244 -31.90 2.74 -20.02
N LEU A 245 -33.15 2.41 -19.68
CA LEU A 245 -34.35 3.03 -20.26
C LEU A 245 -34.74 4.37 -19.60
N GLY A 246 -33.90 4.91 -18.70
CA GLY A 246 -34.16 6.16 -17.98
C GLY A 246 -35.31 6.06 -16.98
N ALA A 247 -35.79 4.85 -16.66
CA ALA A 247 -36.77 4.64 -15.62
C ALA A 247 -36.04 4.68 -14.27
N ASP A 248 -36.00 5.86 -13.66
CA ASP A 248 -35.46 6.04 -12.31
C ASP A 248 -36.32 5.26 -11.29
N PRO A 249 -35.83 4.16 -10.71
CA PRO A 249 -36.61 3.36 -9.75
C PRO A 249 -36.84 4.12 -8.44
N ALA A 250 -36.09 5.20 -8.16
CA ALA A 250 -36.26 6.02 -6.96
C ALA A 250 -37.51 6.94 -7.02
N ARG A 251 -38.19 7.03 -8.16
CA ARG A 251 -39.46 7.77 -8.31
C ARG A 251 -40.69 6.86 -8.13
N GLY A 252 -40.73 6.13 -7.03
CA GLY A 252 -42.02 5.71 -6.47
C GLY A 252 -42.83 6.94 -6.03
N PRO A 253 -44.18 6.91 -6.07
CA PRO A 253 -45.00 8.03 -5.63
C PRO A 253 -44.79 8.28 -4.13
N LEU A 254 -44.03 9.33 -3.80
CA LEU A 254 -43.75 9.72 -2.42
C LEU A 254 -45.07 9.96 -1.66
N PRO A 255 -45.32 9.29 -0.53
CA PRO A 255 -46.38 9.72 0.38
C PRO A 255 -46.03 11.08 0.97
N ARG A 256 -46.97 12.02 0.87
CA ARG A 256 -46.88 13.39 1.39
C ARG A 256 -46.44 13.39 2.86
N ARG A 257 -45.18 13.77 3.11
CA ARG A 257 -44.63 13.90 4.47
C ARG A 257 -44.99 15.28 5.03
N ARG A 258 -46.12 15.32 5.71
CA ARG A 258 -46.53 16.40 6.61
C ARG A 258 -45.79 16.22 7.93
N GLU A 259 -45.20 17.31 8.43
CA GLU A 259 -44.85 17.58 9.82
C GLU A 259 -43.83 16.65 10.50
N LEU A 260 -42.66 17.21 10.84
CA LEU A 260 -42.20 17.28 12.22
C LEU A 260 -41.08 18.33 12.33
N ARG A 261 -41.40 19.40 13.07
CA ARG A 261 -40.50 20.46 13.50
C ARG A 261 -39.87 20.07 14.85
N ALA A 262 -38.65 20.59 15.02
CA ALA A 262 -38.02 21.05 16.27
C ALA A 262 -37.41 20.03 17.24
N VAL A 263 -36.07 20.08 17.38
CA VAL A 263 -35.30 20.31 18.64
C VAL A 263 -33.92 20.89 18.24
N ARG A 264 -33.67 22.21 18.38
CA ARG A 264 -32.78 22.90 19.37
C ARG A 264 -31.42 22.20 19.64
N ARG A 265 -30.27 22.79 19.24
CA ARG A 265 -29.35 23.69 20.01
C ARG A 265 -28.78 23.02 21.28
N GLU A 266 -27.49 23.01 21.64
CA GLU A 266 -26.24 23.69 21.18
C GLU A 266 -25.08 23.17 22.10
N PRO A 267 -23.86 23.77 22.21
CA PRO A 267 -22.56 23.08 22.27
C PRO A 267 -21.90 23.10 23.67
N ARG A 268 -20.69 22.50 23.78
CA ARG A 268 -19.60 22.63 24.80
C ARG A 268 -19.02 21.23 25.11
N ALA A 269 -17.75 21.00 25.44
CA ALA A 269 -16.59 21.84 25.64
C ALA A 269 -15.32 20.96 25.65
N ARG A 270 -14.19 21.60 25.37
CA ARG A 270 -12.79 21.21 25.61
C ARG A 270 -12.57 20.32 26.86
N ARG A 271 -11.71 19.31 26.74
CA ARG A 271 -10.57 19.10 27.67
C ARG A 271 -9.51 18.16 27.09
N ARG A 272 -8.33 18.75 26.83
CA ARG A 272 -7.01 18.10 26.69
C ARG A 272 -6.71 17.24 27.92
N TRP A 273 -5.97 16.13 27.78
CA TRP A 273 -4.90 15.59 28.65
C TRP A 273 -4.33 14.37 27.89
N LEU A 274 -3.18 14.52 27.22
CA LEU A 274 -1.86 14.04 27.67
C LEU A 274 -1.86 12.54 27.98
N LEU A 275 -1.29 11.74 27.08
CA LEU A 275 -0.36 10.66 27.42
C LEU A 275 0.44 10.27 26.16
N VAL A 276 1.74 10.53 26.28
CA VAL A 276 2.84 10.23 25.37
C VAL A 276 3.53 8.99 25.94
N LEU A 277 3.79 7.95 25.15
CA LEU A 277 5.11 7.31 24.98
C LEU A 277 5.03 6.04 24.08
N PRO A 278 6.10 5.75 23.30
CA PRO A 278 6.01 5.02 22.05
C PRO A 278 6.63 3.62 22.07
N VAL A 279 6.27 2.87 21.03
CA VAL A 279 6.75 1.55 20.64
C VAL A 279 8.12 1.70 19.95
N LEU A 280 9.19 1.62 20.73
CA LEU A 280 10.54 1.28 20.27
C LEU A 280 11.01 0.10 21.13
N ALA A 281 10.27 -1.00 21.02
CA ALA A 281 10.53 -2.27 21.69
C ALA A 281 10.72 -3.43 20.69
N ALA A 282 10.84 -3.13 19.39
CA ALA A 282 10.96 -4.17 18.35
C ALA A 282 12.40 -4.68 18.15
N ILE A 283 13.43 -3.92 18.54
CA ILE A 283 14.84 -4.35 18.38
C ILE A 283 15.37 -5.05 19.64
N ALA A 284 14.88 -4.73 20.84
CA ALA A 284 15.40 -5.32 22.09
C ALA A 284 14.65 -6.60 22.56
N VAL A 285 13.42 -6.86 22.11
CA VAL A 285 12.62 -8.01 22.59
C VAL A 285 12.80 -9.25 21.71
N GLY A 286 13.28 -9.10 20.48
CA GLY A 286 13.44 -10.21 19.52
C GLY A 286 14.58 -11.19 19.85
N ALA A 287 15.65 -10.74 20.52
CA ALA A 287 16.84 -11.57 20.75
C ALA A 287 16.91 -12.23 22.15
N VAL A 288 16.19 -11.69 23.16
CA VAL A 288 16.28 -12.20 24.55
C VAL A 288 15.38 -13.43 24.81
N LEU A 289 14.38 -13.71 23.96
CA LEU A 289 13.44 -14.83 24.16
C LEU A 289 13.79 -16.13 23.43
N LEU A 290 14.96 -16.20 22.77
CA LEU A 290 15.39 -17.37 21.98
C LEU A 290 16.65 -18.06 22.54
N VAL A 291 16.86 -18.03 23.86
CA VAL A 291 17.76 -18.99 24.53
C VAL A 291 16.99 -20.28 24.81
N GLY A 292 16.70 -21.00 23.72
CA GLY A 292 16.30 -22.40 23.74
C GLY A 292 17.54 -23.27 23.93
N THR A 293 17.49 -24.13 24.94
CA THR A 293 18.55 -25.07 25.34
C THR A 293 18.90 -26.05 24.23
N GLU A 294 19.98 -25.81 23.50
CA GLU A 294 20.65 -26.81 22.67
C GLU A 294 22.11 -26.95 23.14
N THR A 295 22.33 -28.03 23.88
CA THR A 295 23.64 -28.51 24.33
C THR A 295 24.48 -28.90 23.12
N PHE A 296 25.56 -28.16 22.83
CA PHE A 296 26.63 -28.65 21.96
C PHE A 296 27.93 -28.84 22.73
N ALA A 297 28.40 -30.09 22.69
CA ALA A 297 29.61 -30.57 23.30
C ALA A 297 30.84 -29.90 22.67
N ARG A 298 31.66 -29.30 23.52
CA ARG A 298 32.97 -28.71 23.19
C ARG A 298 34.05 -29.78 23.30
N ALA A 299 34.76 -30.05 22.20
CA ALA A 299 35.98 -30.85 22.17
C ALA A 299 37.01 -30.22 21.21
N GLY A 300 38.27 -30.09 21.68
CA GLY A 300 39.47 -29.65 20.93
C GLY A 300 39.78 -28.16 21.12
N ALA A 301 40.68 -27.70 22.00
CA ALA A 301 42.12 -27.96 22.16
C ALA A 301 42.93 -27.56 20.91
N GLY A 302 43.63 -26.43 21.01
CA GLY A 302 44.51 -25.88 19.98
C GLY A 302 45.14 -24.54 20.39
N ASP A 303 46.14 -24.65 21.27
CA ASP A 303 47.34 -23.83 21.45
C ASP A 303 47.33 -22.30 21.28
N THR A 304 47.65 -21.68 22.41
CA THR A 304 48.30 -20.39 22.64
C THR A 304 49.51 -20.12 21.75
N GLU A 305 49.53 -18.97 21.08
CA GLU A 305 50.79 -18.29 20.73
C GLU A 305 50.78 -16.87 21.28
N THR A 306 51.61 -16.70 22.31
CA THR A 306 51.92 -15.49 23.04
C THR A 306 52.96 -14.70 22.26
N ALA A 307 52.66 -13.47 21.84
CA ALA A 307 53.65 -12.52 21.36
C ALA A 307 53.69 -11.29 22.29
N ASP A 308 54.81 -11.17 23.00
CA ASP A 308 55.15 -10.06 23.89
C ASP A 308 55.49 -8.77 23.09
N PRO A 309 55.38 -7.59 23.74
CA PRO A 309 55.39 -6.28 23.10
C PRO A 309 56.81 -5.72 22.87
N VAL A 310 56.98 -4.96 21.78
CA VAL A 310 58.17 -4.13 21.51
C VAL A 310 57.86 -2.67 21.83
N PRO A 311 58.78 -1.91 22.48
CA PRO A 311 58.49 -0.60 23.04
C PRO A 311 58.69 0.56 22.05
N ASP A 312 57.87 1.60 22.28
CA ASP A 312 58.11 3.04 22.16
C ASP A 312 59.04 3.57 21.04
N THR A 313 58.42 4.23 20.06
CA THR A 313 59.04 5.40 19.41
C THR A 313 58.14 6.61 19.64
N ALA A 314 58.63 7.52 20.49
CA ALA A 314 58.03 8.80 20.78
C ALA A 314 57.97 9.67 19.51
N SER A 315 56.78 10.18 19.18
CA SER A 315 56.62 11.38 18.37
C SER A 315 55.70 12.35 19.11
N SER A 316 56.30 13.47 19.53
CA SER A 316 55.66 14.58 20.22
C SER A 316 55.14 15.58 19.19
N GLY A 317 53.88 16.00 19.36
CA GLY A 317 53.49 17.40 19.25
C GLY A 317 52.89 17.87 17.93
N ALA A 318 51.57 17.70 17.78
CA ALA A 318 50.65 18.76 17.40
C ALA A 318 49.23 18.34 17.82
N GLU A 319 48.67 19.02 18.82
CA GLU A 319 47.24 18.96 19.14
C GLU A 319 46.46 19.55 17.96
N ASP A 320 45.94 18.68 17.09
CA ASP A 320 44.81 18.99 16.24
C ASP A 320 43.55 18.56 17.00
N ALA A 321 42.62 19.50 17.16
CA ALA A 321 41.28 19.22 17.66
C ALA A 321 40.63 18.10 16.81
N PRO A 322 39.75 17.26 17.38
CA PRO A 322 39.04 16.24 16.61
C PRO A 322 38.30 16.91 15.44
N GLY A 323 38.88 16.75 14.26
CA GLY A 323 38.43 17.38 13.04
C GLY A 323 37.18 16.66 12.56
N THR A 324 36.05 17.35 12.63
CA THR A 324 34.86 17.08 11.83
C THR A 324 35.34 16.81 10.40
N ARG A 325 35.17 15.58 9.88
CA ARG A 325 35.51 15.28 8.48
C ARG A 325 34.63 16.19 7.61
N PRO A 326 35.18 17.19 6.90
CA PRO A 326 34.35 17.98 6.02
C PRO A 326 33.99 17.10 4.82
N VAL A 327 32.70 16.76 4.73
CA VAL A 327 32.13 16.17 3.51
C VAL A 327 32.36 17.18 2.38
N ASP A 328 32.97 16.72 1.30
CA ASP A 328 33.44 17.55 0.19
C ASP A 328 32.27 18.32 -0.43
N HIS A 329 32.42 19.64 -0.64
CA HIS A 329 31.33 20.55 -1.06
C HIS A 329 30.75 20.29 -2.47
N ALA A 330 31.20 19.24 -3.14
CA ALA A 330 30.74 18.83 -4.48
C ALA A 330 29.86 17.56 -4.47
N ALA A 331 29.61 16.95 -3.30
CA ALA A 331 28.76 15.78 -3.18
C ALA A 331 27.28 16.13 -3.45
N SER A 332 26.56 15.24 -4.15
CA SER A 332 25.10 15.39 -4.31
C SER A 332 24.39 15.14 -2.97
N ILE A 333 23.14 15.61 -2.83
CA ILE A 333 22.37 15.43 -1.60
C ILE A 333 22.14 13.94 -1.29
N GLU A 334 21.98 13.12 -2.32
CA GLU A 334 21.85 11.66 -2.20
C GLU A 334 23.14 11.03 -1.66
N GLN A 335 24.30 11.48 -2.14
CA GLN A 335 25.59 11.02 -1.61
C GLN A 335 25.76 11.44 -0.14
N ILE A 336 25.41 12.70 0.19
CA ILE A 336 25.44 13.20 1.56
C ILE A 336 24.52 12.37 2.47
N ALA A 337 23.31 12.05 2.01
CA ALA A 337 22.37 11.21 2.75
C ALA A 337 22.97 9.83 3.03
N GLY A 338 23.60 9.22 2.03
CA GLY A 338 24.26 7.93 2.20
C GLY A 338 25.42 7.97 3.20
N GLU A 339 26.25 9.01 3.15
CA GLU A 339 27.35 9.21 4.10
C GLU A 339 26.82 9.43 5.54
N LEU A 340 25.75 10.21 5.71
CA LEU A 340 25.09 10.41 7.00
C LEU A 340 24.45 9.13 7.54
N THR A 341 23.87 8.28 6.69
CA THR A 341 23.34 6.96 7.10
C THR A 341 24.44 6.10 7.70
N VAL A 342 25.59 5.99 7.03
CA VAL A 342 26.73 5.19 7.52
C VAL A 342 27.28 5.77 8.82
N ALA A 343 27.55 7.08 8.86
CA ALA A 343 28.07 7.75 10.05
C ALA A 343 27.11 7.62 11.26
N ARG A 344 25.79 7.65 11.03
CA ARG A 344 24.80 7.41 12.08
C ARG A 344 24.85 5.98 12.62
N LEU A 345 24.99 4.97 11.76
CA LEU A 345 25.14 3.58 12.20
C LEU A 345 26.42 3.38 13.02
N GLU A 346 27.54 3.95 12.58
CA GLU A 346 28.82 3.91 13.31
C GLU A 346 28.68 4.58 14.69
N ALA A 347 28.09 5.79 14.75
CA ALA A 347 27.87 6.51 16.01
C ALA A 347 26.95 5.73 16.98
N LEU A 348 25.90 5.06 16.47
CA LEU A 348 25.04 4.18 17.27
C LEU A 348 25.79 2.92 17.75
N GLY A 349 26.83 2.50 17.03
CA GLY A 349 27.76 1.44 17.42
C GLY A 349 28.82 1.88 18.43
N GLY A 350 28.87 3.16 18.78
CA GLY A 350 29.89 3.75 19.66
C GLY A 350 31.11 4.30 18.93
N ASP A 351 31.16 4.19 17.59
CA ASP A 351 32.21 4.74 16.74
C ASP A 351 31.78 6.11 16.19
N GLY A 352 32.00 7.17 16.96
CA GLY A 352 31.69 8.55 16.57
C GLY A 352 30.77 9.28 17.54
N ASP A 353 30.39 10.52 17.22
CA ASP A 353 29.42 11.31 18.00
C ASP A 353 28.12 11.47 17.20
N ILE A 354 27.01 11.06 17.81
CA ILE A 354 25.68 11.17 17.19
C ILE A 354 25.26 12.65 16.95
N ALA A 355 25.86 13.58 17.69
CA ALA A 355 25.65 15.01 17.50
C ALA A 355 26.26 15.54 16.19
N ASP A 356 27.20 14.82 15.58
CA ASP A 356 27.81 15.18 14.29
C ASP A 356 26.92 14.79 13.09
N VAL A 357 25.90 13.96 13.30
CA VAL A 357 24.99 13.47 12.24
C VAL A 357 23.56 13.96 12.38
N THR A 358 23.13 14.40 13.57
CA THR A 358 21.76 14.86 13.81
C THR A 358 21.68 16.34 14.16
N VAL A 359 20.56 16.98 13.82
CA VAL A 359 20.29 18.37 14.22
C VAL A 359 19.96 18.41 15.73
N ALA A 360 20.71 19.19 16.49
CA ALA A 360 20.48 19.32 17.93
C ALA A 360 19.02 19.72 18.26
N GLY A 361 18.34 18.90 19.08
CA GLY A 361 16.95 19.12 19.50
C GLY A 361 15.89 18.72 18.46
N SER A 362 16.28 18.08 17.36
CA SER A 362 15.35 17.55 16.36
C SER A 362 14.71 16.24 16.81
N PRO A 363 13.64 15.77 16.12
CA PRO A 363 13.07 14.45 16.34
C PRO A 363 14.11 13.32 16.24
N ALA A 364 14.93 13.30 15.18
CA ALA A 364 15.97 12.28 15.01
C ALA A 364 16.96 12.25 16.19
N ALA A 365 17.44 13.42 16.65
CA ALA A 365 18.35 13.51 17.79
C ALA A 365 17.71 12.98 19.10
N ALA A 366 16.42 13.22 19.31
CA ALA A 366 15.68 12.74 20.47
C ALA A 366 15.50 11.22 20.44
N GLU A 367 15.20 10.65 19.27
CA GLU A 367 15.07 9.20 19.08
C GLU A 367 16.39 8.47 19.25
N ASP A 368 17.47 8.99 18.67
CA ASP A 368 18.80 8.41 18.79
C ASP A 368 19.30 8.45 20.24
N SER A 369 19.10 9.59 20.93
CA SER A 369 19.42 9.69 22.36
C SER A 369 18.65 8.68 23.20
N ALA A 370 17.34 8.54 22.96
CA ALA A 370 16.51 7.56 23.67
C ALA A 370 16.93 6.12 23.35
N PHE A 371 17.42 5.84 22.14
CA PHE A 371 17.95 4.55 21.76
C PHE A 371 19.27 4.24 22.50
N VAL A 372 20.23 5.15 22.50
CA VAL A 372 21.51 5.00 23.24
C VAL A 372 21.27 4.85 24.74
N GLU A 373 20.35 5.61 25.32
CA GLU A 373 19.96 5.47 26.73
C GLU A 373 19.41 4.07 27.03
N ARG A 374 18.61 3.48 26.13
CA ARG A 374 18.11 2.11 26.29
C ARG A 374 19.21 1.07 26.19
N LEU A 375 20.13 1.20 25.23
CA LEU A 375 21.27 0.29 25.11
C LEU A 375 22.10 0.31 26.40
N THR A 376 22.40 1.51 26.90
CA THR A 376 23.13 1.72 28.15
C THR A 376 22.38 1.10 29.34
N ALA A 377 21.07 1.31 29.45
CA ALA A 377 20.25 0.77 30.52
C ALA A 377 20.16 -0.78 30.49
N GLN A 378 20.34 -1.38 29.31
CA GLN A 378 20.29 -2.83 29.10
C GLN A 378 21.70 -3.47 29.08
N ASP A 379 22.76 -2.68 29.29
CA ASP A 379 24.15 -3.13 29.16
C ASP A 379 24.41 -3.82 27.80
N VAL A 380 23.88 -3.21 26.73
CA VAL A 380 24.01 -3.66 25.35
C VAL A 380 25.06 -2.82 24.64
N GLU A 381 26.03 -3.47 24.03
CA GLU A 381 27.05 -2.88 23.16
C GLU A 381 26.97 -3.55 21.78
N PHE A 382 27.10 -2.76 20.71
CA PHE A 382 27.26 -3.30 19.37
C PHE A 382 28.72 -3.24 18.96
N VAL A 383 29.23 -4.30 18.34
CA VAL A 383 30.62 -4.35 17.84
C VAL A 383 30.60 -4.59 16.34
N GLY A 384 31.21 -3.66 15.60
CA GLY A 384 31.23 -3.67 14.14
C GLY A 384 29.91 -3.24 13.50
N LEU A 385 29.10 -2.44 14.19
CA LEU A 385 27.87 -1.91 13.60
C LEU A 385 28.22 -0.89 12.51
N THR A 386 27.99 -1.28 11.26
CA THR A 386 28.16 -0.43 10.08
C THR A 386 27.09 -0.79 9.04
N GLY A 387 27.07 -0.07 7.92
CA GLY A 387 26.15 -0.36 6.84
C GLY A 387 26.68 0.05 5.47
N VAL A 388 26.06 -0.52 4.44
CA VAL A 388 26.34 -0.17 3.04
C VAL A 388 25.07 0.36 2.41
N VAL A 389 25.14 1.60 1.94
CA VAL A 389 24.03 2.23 1.20
C VAL A 389 24.01 1.66 -0.21
N GLN A 390 22.87 1.08 -0.59
CA GLN A 390 22.65 0.48 -1.90
C GLN A 390 22.06 1.49 -2.88
N ASP A 391 21.12 2.32 -2.41
CA ASP A 391 20.44 3.32 -3.21
C ASP A 391 20.06 4.54 -2.35
N ALA A 392 20.06 5.71 -2.96
CA ALA A 392 19.63 6.96 -2.34
C ALA A 392 18.94 7.83 -3.38
N VAL A 393 17.68 8.19 -3.13
CA VAL A 393 16.80 8.88 -4.08
C VAL A 393 16.19 10.12 -3.42
N LEU A 394 16.45 11.29 -3.97
CA LEU A 394 15.81 12.55 -3.56
C LEU A 394 14.32 12.53 -3.96
N GLU A 395 13.42 12.58 -2.96
CA GLU A 395 11.97 12.55 -3.17
C GLU A 395 11.39 13.92 -3.56
N ASN A 396 12.05 15.01 -3.15
CA ASN A 396 11.62 16.38 -3.45
C ASN A 396 12.60 17.08 -4.42
N PRO A 397 12.50 16.84 -5.74
CA PRO A 397 13.45 17.36 -6.73
C PRO A 397 13.43 18.89 -6.87
N GLU A 398 12.45 19.58 -6.29
CA GLU A 398 12.46 21.06 -6.19
C GLU A 398 13.65 21.57 -5.35
N VAL A 399 14.21 20.69 -4.51
CA VAL A 399 15.46 20.86 -3.78
C VAL A 399 16.62 20.42 -4.70
N HIS A 400 16.71 20.97 -5.90
CA HIS A 400 17.83 20.74 -6.81
C HIS A 400 18.84 21.88 -6.72
N ASP A 401 20.11 21.51 -6.57
CA ASP A 401 21.25 22.39 -6.81
C ASP A 401 21.89 22.08 -8.16
N PRO A 402 21.60 22.86 -9.21
CA PRO A 402 22.32 22.71 -10.46
C PRO A 402 23.60 23.56 -10.54
N ALA A 403 23.91 24.49 -9.62
CA ALA A 403 24.97 25.48 -9.88
C ALA A 403 25.54 26.30 -8.69
N GLY A 404 25.31 25.94 -7.43
CA GLY A 404 25.83 26.67 -6.27
C GLY A 404 25.14 28.02 -6.02
N GLU A 405 23.89 28.18 -6.48
CA GLU A 405 23.06 29.31 -6.02
C GLU A 405 22.57 29.06 -4.59
N ALA A 406 22.47 30.13 -3.80
CA ALA A 406 22.20 30.06 -2.38
C ALA A 406 20.90 29.30 -2.10
N PHE A 407 21.03 28.13 -1.46
CA PHE A 407 19.94 27.41 -0.85
C PHE A 407 19.13 28.34 0.05
N ASP A 408 17.80 28.20 0.02
CA ASP A 408 17.00 28.67 1.14
C ASP A 408 17.47 27.88 2.37
N ALA A 409 18.07 28.58 3.33
CA ALA A 409 18.65 27.95 4.52
C ALA A 409 17.60 27.18 5.34
N ASP A 410 16.32 27.44 5.07
CA ASP A 410 15.18 26.82 5.74
C ASP A 410 14.56 25.65 4.96
N ALA A 411 15.08 25.28 3.78
CA ALA A 411 14.55 24.17 2.98
C ALA A 411 15.09 22.81 3.46
N ASP A 412 14.17 21.89 3.81
CA ASP A 412 14.50 20.51 4.14
C ASP A 412 14.59 19.63 2.86
N ALA A 413 15.59 18.76 2.76
CA ALA A 413 15.70 17.76 1.70
C ALA A 413 15.16 16.40 2.19
N ARG A 414 14.40 15.69 1.36
CA ARG A 414 13.84 14.36 1.70
C ARG A 414 14.49 13.32 0.81
N VAL A 415 15.27 12.42 1.41
CA VAL A 415 16.03 11.40 0.68
C VAL A 415 15.63 10.03 1.17
N ARG A 416 15.08 9.20 0.29
CA ARG A 416 14.86 7.79 0.57
C ARG A 416 16.17 7.04 0.40
N VAL A 417 16.63 6.37 1.45
CA VAL A 417 17.89 5.62 1.47
C VAL A 417 17.60 4.15 1.72
N THR A 418 18.01 3.28 0.79
CA THR A 418 18.00 1.83 0.97
C THR A 418 19.42 1.38 1.30
N TYR A 419 19.59 0.70 2.43
CA TYR A 419 20.89 0.29 2.94
C TYR A 419 20.82 -1.08 3.61
N VAL A 420 21.96 -1.74 3.71
CA VAL A 420 22.11 -2.98 4.46
C VAL A 420 22.94 -2.70 5.70
N VAL A 421 22.37 -2.95 6.88
CA VAL A 421 23.15 -3.05 8.12
C VAL A 421 23.96 -4.34 8.01
N GLU A 422 25.28 -4.24 8.09
CA GLU A 422 26.15 -5.41 7.97
C GLU A 422 26.03 -6.33 9.19
N ALA A 423 26.57 -7.54 9.05
CA ALA A 423 26.64 -8.47 10.16
C ALA A 423 27.46 -7.85 11.30
N HIS A 424 26.93 -7.90 12.51
CA HIS A 424 27.58 -7.31 13.69
C HIS A 424 27.35 -8.18 14.93
N GLU A 425 28.08 -7.90 16.00
CA GLU A 425 27.90 -8.59 17.27
C GLU A 425 27.13 -7.68 18.24
N GLN A 426 26.11 -8.24 18.90
CA GLN A 426 25.47 -7.63 20.06
C GLN A 426 26.04 -8.28 21.33
N ARG A 427 26.74 -7.49 22.16
CA ARG A 427 27.26 -7.91 23.45
C ARG A 427 26.34 -7.44 24.55
N THR A 428 26.01 -8.36 25.44
CA THR A 428 25.21 -8.09 26.64
C THR A 428 25.87 -8.74 27.85
N GLY A 429 25.45 -8.38 29.06
CA GLY A 429 25.87 -9.09 30.27
C GLY A 429 25.58 -10.60 30.28
N SER A 430 24.74 -11.11 29.38
CA SER A 430 24.43 -12.55 29.26
C SER A 430 25.22 -13.30 28.18
N GLY A 431 25.95 -12.58 27.32
CA GLY A 431 26.75 -13.15 26.25
C GLY A 431 26.76 -12.30 24.98
N THR A 432 27.36 -12.85 23.94
CA THR A 432 27.46 -12.24 22.60
C THR A 432 26.56 -12.97 21.63
N THR A 433 25.78 -12.22 20.85
CA THR A 433 24.90 -12.73 19.80
C THR A 433 25.34 -12.14 18.46
N ALA A 434 25.58 -13.00 17.47
CA ALA A 434 25.79 -12.55 16.09
C ALA A 434 24.46 -12.14 15.48
N VAL A 435 24.42 -10.96 14.87
CA VAL A 435 23.28 -10.43 14.13
C VAL A 435 23.61 -10.52 12.66
N GLU A 436 22.74 -11.19 11.90
CA GLU A 436 22.88 -11.32 10.45
C GLU A 436 22.61 -9.99 9.74
N PRO A 437 23.15 -9.78 8.53
CA PRO A 437 22.89 -8.56 7.77
C PRO A 437 21.39 -8.37 7.49
N GLN A 438 20.93 -7.12 7.57
CA GLN A 438 19.53 -6.78 7.34
C GLN A 438 19.40 -5.57 6.43
N GLU A 439 18.60 -5.72 5.37
CA GLU A 439 18.22 -4.62 4.49
C GLU A 439 17.13 -3.74 5.15
N GLN A 440 17.30 -2.43 5.03
CA GLN A 440 16.41 -1.40 5.54
C GLN A 440 16.20 -0.30 4.50
N THR A 441 15.11 0.42 4.62
CA THR A 441 14.80 1.58 3.79
C THR A 441 14.12 2.63 4.64
N ASP A 442 14.75 3.79 4.73
CA ASP A 442 14.30 4.93 5.53
C ASP A 442 14.17 6.17 4.65
N VAL A 443 13.35 7.13 5.04
CA VAL A 443 13.36 8.47 4.44
C VAL A 443 14.01 9.46 5.41
N LEU A 444 15.19 9.97 5.02
CA LEU A 444 15.89 11.00 5.79
C LEU A 444 15.39 12.38 5.44
N VAL A 445 14.98 13.15 6.45
CA VAL A 445 14.73 14.58 6.32
C VAL A 445 16.00 15.31 6.75
N LEU A 446 16.72 15.86 5.78
CA LEU A 446 17.98 16.57 5.99
C LEU A 446 17.72 18.07 6.12
N GLN A 447 18.39 18.69 7.09
CA GLN A 447 18.39 20.14 7.28
C GLN A 447 19.82 20.67 7.24
N ARG A 448 20.00 21.82 6.59
CA ARG A 448 21.30 22.49 6.53
C ARG A 448 21.54 23.34 7.78
N VAL A 449 22.57 23.02 8.55
CA VAL A 449 23.04 23.80 9.70
C VAL A 449 24.36 24.47 9.32
N GLY A 450 24.29 25.74 8.94
CA GLY A 450 25.43 26.47 8.39
C GLY A 450 25.83 25.90 7.01
N THR A 451 26.98 25.25 6.94
CA THR A 451 27.49 24.64 5.70
C THR A 451 27.28 23.13 5.62
N THR A 452 26.78 22.52 6.70
CA THR A 452 26.71 21.06 6.85
C THR A 452 25.25 20.62 6.80
N TRP A 453 25.00 19.49 6.14
CA TRP A 453 23.71 18.81 6.19
C TRP A 453 23.70 17.82 7.34
N LEU A 454 22.63 17.82 8.10
CA LEU A 454 22.42 16.92 9.24
C LEU A 454 21.02 16.31 9.16
N VAL A 455 20.85 15.14 9.76
CA VAL A 455 19.56 14.45 9.85
C VAL A 455 18.69 15.17 10.87
N ARG A 456 17.57 15.73 10.41
CA ARG A 456 16.56 16.37 11.26
C ARG A 456 15.52 15.35 11.70
N ASP A 457 15.05 14.52 10.78
CA ASP A 457 14.00 13.52 11.02
C ASP A 457 14.27 12.23 10.21
N VAL A 458 13.67 11.13 10.64
CA VAL A 458 13.72 9.82 9.97
C VAL A 458 12.30 9.27 9.90
N GLU A 459 11.79 9.05 8.70
CA GLU A 459 10.42 8.60 8.44
C GLU A 459 10.33 7.16 7.92
#